data_AF-Q0F1K6-F1
#
_entry.id   AF-Q0F1K6-F1
#
_cell.length_a   1.000
_cell.length_b   1.000
_cell.length_c   1.000
_cell.angle_alpha   90.00
_cell.angle_beta   90.00
_cell.angle_gamma   90.00
#
_symmetry.space_group_name_H-M   'P 1'
#
loop_
_entity.id
_entity.type
_entity.pdbx_description
1 polymer ?
#
loop_
_entity_poly.entity_id
_entity_poly.type
_entity_poly.pdbx_seq_one_letter_code
_entity_poly.pdbx_strand_id
1 'polypeptide(L)' 'MHINIIRSKAKDMGLKTGRIGKIDLVHNIQRAEGNFDCFATAFDGICDQEGCMWQEECFALANKQRSGD' A
#
# COMPACT_ATOMS: atom_id res chain seq x y z
N MET A 1 1.30 9.04 3.08
CA MET A 1 -0.15 9.33 3.11
C MET A 1 -0.79 9.05 4.48
N HIS A 2 -1.76 9.84 4.95
CA HIS A 2 -2.43 9.62 6.25
C HIS A 2 -3.43 8.46 6.19
N ILE A 3 -3.53 7.67 7.27
CA ILE A 3 -4.41 6.49 7.34
C ILE A 3 -5.90 6.81 7.08
N ASN A 4 -6.36 8.02 7.40
CA ASN A 4 -7.74 8.43 7.14
C ASN A 4 -8.05 8.53 5.63
N ILE A 5 -7.09 8.96 4.81
CA ILE A 5 -7.24 9.02 3.34
C ILE A 5 -7.34 7.60 2.78
N ILE A 6 -6.50 6.69 3.28
CA ILE A 6 -6.50 5.26 2.90
C ILE A 6 -7.85 4.63 3.24
N ARG A 7 -8.38 4.90 4.44
CA ARG A 7 -9.71 4.44 4.85
C ARG A 7 -10.83 5.02 3.98
N SER A 8 -10.74 6.28 3.54
CA SER A 8 -11.73 6.85 2.63
C SER A 8 -11.73 6.10 1.30
N LYS A 9 -10.57 5.95 0.66
CA LYS A 9 -10.44 5.22 -0.62
C LYS A 9 -10.93 3.78 -0.51
N ALA A 10 -10.58 3.08 0.56
CA ALA A 10 -11.09 1.72 0.80
C ALA A 10 -12.62 1.67 0.93
N LYS A 11 -13.25 2.63 1.62
CA LYS A 11 -14.71 2.72 1.73
C LYS A 11 -15.38 3.01 0.39
N ASP A 12 -14.80 3.89 -0.42
CA ASP A 12 -15.31 4.22 -1.76
C ASP A 12 -15.33 2.98 -2.68
N MET A 13 -14.46 2.01 -2.40
CA MET A 13 -14.39 0.70 -3.08
C MET A 13 -15.20 -0.41 -2.40
N GLY A 14 -15.97 -0.10 -1.35
CA GLY A 14 -16.76 -1.08 -0.60
C GLY A 14 -15.97 -2.00 0.32
N LEU A 15 -14.70 -1.69 0.61
CA LEU A 15 -13.82 -2.50 1.45
C LEU A 15 -14.05 -2.22 2.93
N LYS A 16 -13.89 -3.26 3.76
CA LYS A 16 -13.93 -3.13 5.23
C LYS A 16 -12.66 -2.42 5.71
N THR A 17 -12.81 -1.42 6.58
CA THR A 17 -11.70 -0.57 7.05
C THR A 17 -11.48 -0.59 8.57
N GLY A 18 -11.90 -1.66 9.25
CA GLY A 18 -11.94 -1.78 10.71
C GLY A 18 -10.57 -1.72 11.40
N ARG A 19 -10.27 -2.69 12.28
CA ARG A 19 -8.95 -2.82 12.92
C ARG A 19 -7.91 -3.43 11.97
N ILE A 20 -7.83 -2.90 10.75
CA ILE A 20 -6.90 -3.35 9.72
C ILE A 20 -5.67 -2.44 9.75
N GLY A 21 -4.49 -3.03 9.73
CA GLY A 21 -3.23 -2.31 9.65
C GLY A 21 -3.10 -1.51 8.36
N LYS A 22 -2.23 -0.51 8.34
CA LYS A 22 -2.05 0.34 7.16
C LYS A 22 -1.63 -0.48 5.93
N ILE A 23 -0.65 -1.38 6.09
CA ILE A 23 -0.12 -2.21 5.00
C ILE A 23 -1.24 -3.09 4.43
N ASP A 24 -1.90 -3.86 5.29
CA ASP A 24 -3.00 -4.74 4.89
C ASP A 24 -4.16 -3.98 4.21
N LEU A 25 -4.43 -2.75 4.66
CA LEU A 25 -5.47 -1.92 4.05
C LEU A 25 -5.07 -1.45 2.65
N VAL A 26 -3.81 -1.08 2.43
CA VAL A 26 -3.30 -0.74 1.09
C VAL A 26 -3.30 -1.97 0.20
N HIS A 27 -2.91 -3.14 0.72
CA HIS A 27 -2.97 -4.41 -0.02
C HIS A 27 -4.41 -4.76 -0.46
N ASN A 28 -5.40 -4.56 0.42
CA ASN A 28 -6.81 -4.72 0.05
C ASN A 28 -7.22 -3.78 -1.09
N ILE A 29 -6.77 -2.53 -1.05
CA ILE A 29 -7.04 -1.55 -2.12
C ILE A 29 -6.37 -1.98 -3.43
N GLN A 30 -5.10 -2.36 -3.41
CA GLN A 30 -4.39 -2.80 -4.61
C GLN A 30 -5.09 -3.98 -5.28
N ARG A 31 -5.52 -4.99 -4.51
CA ARG A 31 -6.32 -6.11 -5.04
C ARG A 31 -7.65 -5.65 -5.64
N ALA A 32 -8.33 -4.70 -5.02
CA ALA A 32 -9.58 -4.15 -5.54
C ALA A 32 -9.38 -3.24 -6.77
N GLU A 33 -8.18 -2.69 -6.97
CA GLU A 33 -7.76 -2.00 -8.21
C GLU A 33 -7.37 -2.98 -9.33
N GLY A 34 -7.31 -4.29 -9.04
CA GLY A 34 -6.85 -5.32 -9.98
C GLY A 34 -5.33 -5.50 -10.02
N ASN A 35 -4.60 -4.87 -9.09
CA ASN A 35 -3.15 -4.90 -8.99
C ASN A 35 -2.66 -5.96 -7.99
N PHE A 36 -1.37 -6.29 -8.08
CA PHE A 36 -0.70 -7.05 -7.03
C PHE A 36 -0.61 -6.25 -5.73
N ASP A 37 -0.71 -6.92 -4.59
CA ASP A 37 -0.57 -6.36 -3.25
C ASP A 37 0.89 -6.13 -2.84
N CYS A 38 1.64 -5.45 -3.70
CA CYS A 38 3.09 -5.25 -3.57
C CYS A 38 3.50 -4.07 -2.66
N PHE A 39 2.57 -3.44 -1.93
CA PHE A 39 2.91 -2.31 -1.09
C PHE A 39 3.94 -2.69 -0.01
N ALA A 40 5.02 -1.90 0.06
CA ALA A 40 6.18 -2.11 0.94
C ALA A 40 7.02 -3.37 0.65
N THR A 41 6.92 -3.97 -0.54
CA THR A 41 7.72 -5.15 -0.93
C THR A 41 8.75 -4.86 -2.04
N ALA A 42 8.83 -3.62 -2.53
CA ALA A 42 9.75 -3.22 -3.59
C ALA A 42 11.17 -2.95 -3.05
N PHE A 43 11.81 -3.98 -2.50
CA PHE A 43 13.08 -3.88 -1.75
C PHE A 43 14.29 -3.45 -2.59
N ASP A 44 14.22 -3.64 -3.91
CA ASP A 44 15.30 -3.24 -4.84
C ASP A 44 15.09 -1.82 -5.39
N GLY A 45 14.06 -1.10 -4.91
CA GLY A 45 13.74 0.26 -5.36
C GLY A 45 13.13 0.31 -6.76
N ILE A 46 12.70 -0.83 -7.30
CA ILE A 46 12.13 -0.97 -8.64
C ILE A 46 10.69 -1.50 -8.53
N CYS A 47 9.78 -0.90 -9.29
CA CYS A 47 8.37 -1.31 -9.42
C CYS A 47 7.86 -0.88 -10.80
N ASP A 48 7.15 -1.76 -11.50
CA ASP A 48 6.60 -1.57 -12.85
C ASP A 48 5.11 -1.15 -12.86
N GLN A 49 4.50 -0.99 -11.67
CA GLN A 49 3.12 -0.52 -11.52
C GLN A 49 3.05 1.00 -11.73
N GLU A 50 3.01 1.41 -13.00
CA GLU A 50 2.85 2.81 -13.39
C GLU A 50 1.54 3.41 -12.85
N GLY A 51 1.57 4.68 -12.42
CA GLY A 51 0.40 5.35 -11.87
C GLY A 51 -0.02 4.87 -10.46
N CYS A 52 0.75 3.99 -9.83
CA CYS A 52 0.52 3.56 -8.46
C CYS A 52 0.63 4.74 -7.49
N MET A 53 -0.50 5.17 -6.92
CA MET A 53 -0.55 6.31 -5.98
C MET A 53 0.23 6.07 -4.67
N TRP A 54 0.67 4.83 -4.43
CA TRP A 54 1.34 4.40 -3.21
C TRP A 54 2.87 4.47 -3.32
N GLN A 55 3.42 4.79 -4.50
CA GLN A 55 4.83 4.60 -4.85
C GLN A 55 5.81 5.25 -3.87
N GLU A 56 5.64 6.52 -3.52
CA GLU A 56 6.53 7.26 -2.62
C GLU A 56 6.66 6.57 -1.25
N GLU A 57 5.51 6.22 -0.65
CA GLU A 57 5.50 5.56 0.65
C GLU A 57 5.85 4.08 0.57
N CYS A 58 5.58 3.43 -0.56
CA CYS A 58 5.93 2.03 -0.83
C CYS A 58 7.44 1.84 -0.70
N PHE A 59 8.23 2.65 -1.42
CA PHE A 59 9.69 2.57 -1.35
C PHE A 59 10.24 2.96 0.01
N ALA A 60 9.68 4.01 0.64
CA ALA A 60 10.11 4.41 1.98
C ALA A 60 9.90 3.31 3.03
N LEU A 61 8.80 2.56 2.96
CA LEU A 61 8.53 1.44 3.86
C LEU A 61 9.32 0.19 3.49
N ALA A 62 9.48 -0.13 2.21
CA ALA A 62 10.31 -1.26 1.75
C ALA A 62 11.76 -1.09 2.23
N ASN A 63 12.32 0.12 2.09
CA ASN A 63 13.66 0.45 2.59
C ASN A 63 13.76 0.29 4.12
N LYS A 64 12.75 0.78 4.87
CA LYS A 64 12.72 0.60 6.34
C LYS A 64 12.65 -0.86 6.76
N GLN A 65 11.91 -1.69 6.05
CA GLN A 65 11.84 -3.14 6.31
C GLN A 65 13.15 -3.85 6.00
N ARG A 66 13.92 -3.36 5.01
CA ARG A 66 15.24 -3.90 4.67
C ARG A 66 16.34 -3.49 5.65
N SER A 67 16.24 -2.31 6.25
CA SER A 67 17.23 -1.76 7.18
C SER A 67 17.04 -2.17 8.65
N GLY A 68 16.27 -3.22 8.93
CA GLY A 68 16.19 -3.83 10.25
C GLY A 68 16.15 -5.35 10.09
N ASP A 69 17.17 -6.14 10.39
CA ASP A 69 18.28 -6.05 11.38
C ASP A 69 19.08 -4.74 11.57
#